data_AF-A0A0B7ITA3-F1
#
_entry.id   AF-A0A0B7ITA3-F1
#
_cell.length_a   1.000
_cell.length_b   1.000
_cell.length_c   1.000
_cell.angle_alpha   90.00
_cell.angle_beta   90.00
_cell.angle_gamma   90.00
#
_symmetry.space_group_name_H-M   'P 1'
#
loop_
_entity.id
_entity.type
_entity.pdbx_description
1 polymer ?
#
loop_
_entity_poly.entity_id
_entity_poly.type
_entity_poly.pdbx_seq_one_letter_code
_entity_poly.pdbx_strand_id
1 'polypeptide(L)' 'MQMLIQMRMEARANKDWALSDKIRDELKAIGIQLKDGKDVTTYSLE' A
#
# COMPACT_ATOMS: atom_id res chain seq x y z
N MET A 1 1.02 9.55 2.69
CA MET A 1 0.53 8.28 3.29
C MET A 1 -0.76 7.78 2.65
N GLN A 2 -1.89 8.49 2.76
CA GLN A 2 -3.17 8.11 2.13
C GLN A 2 -3.09 8.00 0.60
N MET A 3 -2.24 8.81 -0.04
CA MET A 3 -2.06 8.83 -1.49
C MET A 3 -1.49 7.51 -2.06
N LEU A 4 -0.51 6.88 -1.39
CA LEU A 4 0.05 5.59 -1.80
C LEU A 4 -0.97 4.46 -1.62
N ILE A 5 -1.78 4.51 -0.55
CA ILE A 5 -2.85 3.55 -0.31
C ILE A 5 -3.91 3.66 -1.42
N GLN A 6 -4.31 4.88 -1.78
CA GLN A 6 -5.25 5.10 -2.89
C GLN A 6 -4.67 4.67 -4.23
N MET A 7 -3.41 5.00 -4.53
CA MET A 7 -2.76 4.53 -5.75
C MET A 7 -2.67 3.00 -5.81
N ARG A 8 -2.45 2.31 -4.68
CA ARG A 8 -2.49 0.83 -4.63
C ARG A 8 -3.90 0.31 -4.92
N MET A 9 -4.93 0.97 -4.38
CA MET A 9 -6.33 0.60 -4.64
C MET A 9 -6.71 0.85 -6.10
N GLU A 10 -6.31 1.95 -6.69
CA GLU A 10 -6.49 2.24 -8.12
C GLU A 10 -5.71 1.26 -8.99
N ALA A 11 -4.46 0.95 -8.64
CA ALA A 11 -3.67 -0.08 -9.32
C ALA A 11 -4.39 -1.42 -9.29
N ARG A 12 -4.90 -1.84 -8.12
CA ARG A 12 -5.72 -3.07 -8.03
C ARG A 12 -7.03 -2.99 -8.83
N ALA A 13 -7.72 -1.85 -8.82
CA ALA A 13 -8.95 -1.64 -9.57
C ALA A 13 -8.71 -1.72 -11.09
N ASN A 14 -7.58 -1.18 -11.54
CA ASN A 14 -7.10 -1.26 -12.92
C ASN A 14 -6.41 -2.61 -13.24
N LYS A 15 -6.36 -3.56 -12.29
CA LYS A 15 -5.65 -4.85 -12.40
C LYS A 15 -4.17 -4.71 -12.73
N ASP A 16 -3.59 -3.58 -12.35
CA ASP A 16 -2.21 -3.22 -12.55
C ASP A 16 -1.35 -3.74 -11.39
N TRP A 17 -1.11 -5.05 -11.42
CA TRP A 17 -0.37 -5.75 -10.36
C TRP A 17 1.06 -5.25 -10.22
N ALA A 18 1.69 -4.85 -11.32
CA ALA A 18 3.06 -4.31 -11.34
C ALA A 18 3.14 -2.99 -10.57
N LEU A 19 2.17 -2.09 -10.79
CA LEU A 19 2.10 -0.83 -10.06
C LEU A 19 1.76 -1.06 -8.58
N SER A 20 0.86 -2.00 -8.28
CA SER A 20 0.51 -2.38 -6.90
C SER A 20 1.74 -2.91 -6.13
N ASP A 21 2.59 -3.71 -6.78
CA ASP A 21 3.80 -4.26 -6.19
C ASP A 21 4.84 -3.16 -5.95
N LYS A 22 5.06 -2.27 -6.93
CA LYS A 22 5.94 -1.09 -6.76
C LYS A 22 5.56 -0.24 -5.56
N ILE A 23 4.28 0.08 -5.42
CA ILE A 23 3.78 0.89 -4.30
C ILE A 23 3.98 0.17 -2.97
N ARG A 24 3.81 -1.16 -2.94
CA ARG A 24 4.08 -1.97 -1.74
C ARG A 24 5.56 -1.91 -1.35
N ASP A 25 6.46 -1.99 -2.32
CA ASP A 25 7.90 -1.90 -2.06
C ASP A 25 8.33 -0.50 -1.66
N GLU A 26 7.78 0.55 -2.27
CA GLU A 26 8.00 1.93 -1.82
C GLU A 26 7.54 2.14 -0.38
N LEU A 27 6.36 1.64 -0.01
CA LEU A 27 5.86 1.69 1.37
C LEU A 27 6.78 0.93 2.33
N LYS A 28 7.27 -0.25 1.96
CA LYS A 28 8.27 -0.97 2.76
C LYS A 28 9.59 -0.20 2.87
N ALA A 29 10.05 0.44 1.79
CA ALA A 29 11.32 1.16 1.75
C ALA A 29 11.34 2.36 2.70
N ILE A 30 10.19 3.00 2.91
CA ILE A 30 10.02 4.08 3.89
C ILE A 30 9.67 3.59 5.30
N GLY A 31 9.81 2.28 5.58
CA GLY A 31 9.55 1.68 6.88
C GLY A 31 8.05 1.49 7.20
N ILE A 32 7.18 1.61 6.20
CA ILE A 32 5.73 1.53 6.37
C ILE A 32 5.25 0.13 5.99
N GLN A 33 4.97 -0.66 7.01
CA GLN A 33 4.37 -1.98 6.83
C GLN A 33 2.85 -1.86 6.93
N LEU A 34 2.16 -1.93 5.79
CA LEU A 34 0.70 -2.04 5.77
C LEU A 34 0.31 -3.40 6.35
N LYS A 35 -0.37 -3.41 7.50
CA LYS A 35 -1.10 -4.59 7.97
C LYS A 35 -2.53 -4.47 7.46
N ASP A 36 -2.91 -5.35 6.53
CA ASP A 36 -4.30 -5.53 6.12
C ASP A 36 -5.07 -6.21 7.29
N GLY A 37 -5.44 -5.43 8.30
CA GLY A 37 -6.35 -5.84 9.37
C GLY A 37 -7.80 -5.73 8.92
N LYS A 38 -8.69 -6.56 9.50
CA LYS A 38 -10.09 -6.77 9.07
C LYS A 38 -11.00 -5.53 9.01
N ASP A 39 -10.54 -4.38 9.50
CA ASP A 39 -11.34 -3.15 9.59
C ASP A 39 -10.52 -1.86 9.36
N VAL A 40 -9.21 -1.88 9.62
CA VAL A 40 -8.33 -0.72 9.46
C VAL A 40 -7.02 -1.16 8.86
N THR A 41 -6.62 -0.49 7.77
CA THR A 41 -5.24 -0.57 7.26
C THR A 41 -4.36 0.25 8.18
N THR A 42 -3.87 -0.37 9.26
CA THR A 42 -2.99 0.29 10.22
C THR A 42 -1.55 0.16 9.71
N TYR A 43 -0.90 1.29 9.44
CA TYR A 43 0.54 1.33 9.20
C TYR A 43 1.25 1.63 10.52
N SER A 44 2.28 0.84 10.83
CA SER A 44 3.25 1.17 11.89
C SER A 44 4.47 1.79 11.24
N LEU A 45 4.90 2.93 11.76
CA LEU A 45 6.23 3.50 11.50
C LEU A 45 7.13 2.94 12.63
N GLU A 46 8.15 2.15 12.29
CA GLU A 46 9.24 1.86 13.24
C GLU A 46 10.18 3.06 13.37
#